data_AF-A0A2V6XDN5-F1
#
_entry.id   AF-A0A2V6XDN5-F1
#
_cell.length_a   1.000
_cell.length_b   1.000
_cell.length_c   1.000
_cell.angle_alpha   90.00
_cell.angle_beta   90.00
_cell.angle_gamma   90.00
#
_symmetry.space_group_name_H-M   'P 1'
#
loop_
_entity.id
_entity.type
_entity.pdbx_description
1 polymer ?
#
loop_
_entity_poly.entity_id
_entity_poly.type
_entity_poly.pdbx_seq_one_letter_code
_entity_poly.pdbx_strand_id
1 'polypeptide(L)' 'MMVDVVEVRPLEGYRLYLRFEDGAEGEVDVSGLVPFEGVFALL' A
#
# COMPACT_ATOMS: atom_id res chain seq x y z
N MET A 1 -6.03 12.84 12.80
CA MET A 1 -6.79 11.67 13.27
C MET A 1 -6.18 10.47 12.56
N MET A 2 -5.93 9.38 13.28
CA MET A 2 -5.40 8.15 12.68
C MET A 2 -6.59 7.22 12.42
N VAL A 3 -6.64 6.62 11.24
CA VAL A 3 -7.64 5.61 10.87
C VAL A 3 -6.90 4.31 10.58
N ASP A 4 -7.46 3.20 11.06
CA ASP A 4 -6.84 1.90 10.85
C ASP A 4 -7.14 1.35 9.44
N VAL A 5 -6.15 0.67 8.87
CA VAL A 5 -6.32 -0.11 7.63
C VAL A 5 -6.94 -1.44 8.01
N VAL A 6 -8.14 -1.72 7.49
CA VAL A 6 -8.90 -2.94 7.79
C VAL A 6 -8.81 -3.99 6.68
N GLU A 7 -8.28 -3.61 5.51
CA GLU A 7 -8.06 -4.53 4.40
C GLU A 7 -6.92 -4.06 3.49
N VAL A 8 -6.09 -5.02 3.04
CA VAL A 8 -5.03 -4.80 2.06
C VAL A 8 -5.06 -5.93 1.04
N ARG A 9 -5.02 -5.58 -0.25
CA ARG A 9 -4.84 -6.54 -1.35
C ARG A 9 -3.69 -6.10 -2.24
N PRO A 10 -2.66 -6.94 -2.47
CA PRO A 10 -1.64 -6.64 -3.45
C PRO A 10 -2.22 -6.72 -4.86
N LEU A 11 -1.84 -5.76 -5.70
CA LEU A 11 -2.17 -5.70 -7.12
C LEU A 11 -0.87 -5.74 -7.93
N GLU A 12 -1.00 -5.80 -9.26
CA GLU A 12 0.17 -5.78 -10.15
C GLU A 12 0.87 -4.41 -10.16
N GLY A 13 2.18 -4.43 -10.36
CA GLY A 13 3.00 -3.22 -10.53
C GLY A 13 3.18 -2.40 -9.26
N TYR A 14 3.45 -3.06 -8.12
CA TYR A 14 3.64 -2.41 -6.81
C TYR A 14 2.45 -1.54 -6.37
N ARG A 15 1.25 -1.90 -6.78
CA ARG A 15 0.01 -1.26 -6.34
C ARG A 15 -0.65 -2.04 -5.22
N LEU A 16 -1.31 -1.32 -4.32
CA LEU A 16 -2.13 -1.89 -3.25
C LEU A 16 -3.53 -1.32 -3.35
N TYR A 17 -4.55 -2.17 -3.20
CA TYR A 17 -5.87 -1.72 -2.79
C TYR A 17 -5.93 -1.70 -1.26
N LEU A 18 -6.44 -0.61 -0.69
CA LEU A 18 -6.61 -0.39 0.74
C LEU A 18 -8.07 -0.07 1.07
N ARG A 19 -8.54 -0.55 2.21
CA ARG A 19 -9.80 -0.10 2.84
C ARG A 19 -9.53 0.29 4.28
N PHE A 20 -10.08 1.43 4.70
CA PHE A 20 -9.98 1.98 6.04
C PHE A 20 -11.25 1.72 6.85
N GLU A 21 -11.15 1.78 8.17
CA GLU A 21 -12.29 1.54 9.07
C GLU A 21 -13.44 2.54 8.90
N ASP A 22 -13.14 3.75 8.42
CA ASP A 22 -14.12 4.80 8.14
C ASP A 22 -14.87 4.59 6.80
N GLY A 23 -14.53 3.53 6.07
CA GLY A 23 -15.13 3.16 4.80
C GLY A 23 -14.44 3.78 3.58
N ALA A 24 -13.42 4.61 3.75
CA ALA A 24 -12.60 5.06 2.61
C ALA A 24 -11.87 3.87 1.99
N GLU A 25 -11.80 3.85 0.66
CA GLU A 25 -11.12 2.79 -0.09
C GLU A 25 -10.52 3.31 -1.39
N GLY A 26 -9.47 2.64 -1.87
CA GLY A 26 -8.83 3.02 -3.13
C GLY A 26 -7.54 2.27 -3.41
N GLU A 27 -6.96 2.56 -4.58
CA GLU A 27 -5.66 2.03 -5.00
C GLU A 27 -4.56 3.08 -4.82
N VAL A 28 -3.38 2.62 -4.43
CA VAL A 28 -2.17 3.44 -4.33
C VAL A 28 -0.97 2.71 -4.93
N ASP A 29 -0.19 3.42 -5.72
CA ASP A 29 1.12 2.97 -6.19
C ASP A 29 2.17 3.31 -5.12
N VAL A 30 2.81 2.28 -4.57
CA VAL A 30 3.82 2.46 -3.51
C VAL A 30 5.24 2.52 -4.05
N SER A 31 5.44 2.37 -5.36
CA SER A 31 6.77 2.33 -5.96
C SER A 31 7.57 3.63 -5.78
N GLY A 32 6.87 4.77 -5.71
CA GLY A 32 7.46 6.08 -5.41
C GLY A 32 7.47 6.45 -3.92
N LEU A 33 6.85 5.64 -3.06
CA LEU A 33 6.68 5.93 -1.62
C LEU A 33 7.71 5.20 -0.76
N VAL A 34 8.21 4.06 -1.22
CA VAL A 34 9.18 3.25 -0.50
C VAL A 34 10.47 3.19 -1.32
N PRO A 35 11.61 3.70 -0.80
CA PRO A 35 12.89 3.41 -1.43
C PRO A 35 13.16 1.91 -1.26
N PHE A 36 13.13 1.15 -2.36
CA PHE A 36 13.42 -0.28 -2.39
C PHE A 36 14.92 -0.52 -2.14
N GLU A 37 15.32 -0.35 -0.88
CA GLU A 37 16.70 -0.48 -0.42
C GLU A 37 16.83 -1.67 0.54
N GLY A 38 18.08 -2.06 0.83
CA GLY A 38 18.38 -3.17 1.74
C GLY A 38 17.85 -4.51 1.22
N VAL A 39 17.06 -5.22 2.03
CA VAL A 39 16.49 -6.53 1.65
C VAL A 39 15.54 -6.45 0.46
N PHE A 40 14.98 -5.26 0.19
CA PHE A 40 14.07 -5.03 -0.92
C PHE A 40 14.78 -4.54 -2.19
N ALA A 41 16.09 -4.34 -2.16
CA ALA A 41 16.87 -3.91 -3.32
C ALA A 41 16.97 -4.96 -4.46
N LEU A 42 16.49 -6.18 -4.23
CA LEU A 42 16.49 -7.29 -5.19
C LEU A 42 15.12 -7.58 -5.81
N LEU A 43 14.11 -6.76 -5.50
CA LEU A 43 12.73 -6.88 -5.99
C LEU A 43 12.48 -6.15 -7.31
#